data_AF-A0A5E4SGP6-F1
#
_entry.id   AF-A0A5E4SGP6-F1
#
_cell.length_a   1.000
_cell.length_b   1.000
_cell.length_c   1.000
_cell.angle_alpha   90.00
_cell.angle_beta   90.00
_cell.angle_gamma   90.00
#
_symmetry.space_group_name_H-M   'P 1'
#
loop_
_entity.id
_entity.type
_entity.pdbx_description
1 polymer ?
#
loop_
_entity_poly.entity_id
_entity_poly.type
_entity_poly.pdbx_seq_one_letter_code
_entity_poly.pdbx_strand_id
1 'polypeptide(L)' 'MSEFKMMLRASVDQVALEAAVEAAKEAFVQGASRAVTVTVAAEKPALCIGCGAVRLPNGEMPCDH' A
#
# COMPACT_ATOMS: atom_id res chain seq x y z
N MET A 1 -0.94 -17.77 -21.55
CA MET A 1 -1.19 -16.33 -21.28
C MET A 1 -0.31 -15.94 -20.11
N SER A 2 0.60 -15.00 -20.32
CA SER A 2 1.55 -14.55 -19.29
C SER A 2 0.87 -13.44 -18.47
N GLU A 3 0.65 -13.67 -17.18
CA GLU A 3 0.14 -12.63 -16.27
C GLU A 3 1.32 -11.76 -15.82
N PHE A 4 1.19 -10.44 -15.94
CA PHE A 4 2.19 -9.49 -15.43
C PHE A 4 1.65 -8.84 -14.15
N LYS A 5 2.36 -9.04 -13.04
CA LYS A 5 1.99 -8.48 -11.73
C LYS A 5 2.94 -7.35 -11.36
N MET A 6 2.38 -6.19 -11.00
CA MET A 6 3.11 -5.01 -10.56
C MET A 6 2.57 -4.54 -9.21
N MET A 7 3.46 -4.07 -8.33
CA MET A 7 3.09 -3.50 -7.03
C MET A 7 3.67 -2.08 -6.93
N LEU A 8 2.82 -1.12 -6.56
CA LEU A 8 3.23 0.23 -6.18
C LEU A 8 2.93 0.45 -4.71
N ARG A 9 3.88 1.07 -3.99
CA ARG A 9 3.72 1.47 -2.58
C ARG A 9 3.92 2.97 -2.48
N ALA A 10 3.04 3.62 -1.72
CA ALA A 10 3.13 5.04 -1.41
C ALA A 10 2.87 5.25 0.08
N SER A 11 3.57 6.21 0.68
CA SER A 11 3.35 6.63 2.05
C SER A 11 2.48 7.88 2.05
N VAL A 12 1.38 7.82 2.80
CA VAL A 12 0.44 8.94 2.98
C VAL A 12 0.19 9.13 4.46
N ASP A 13 -0.08 10.37 4.86
CA ASP A 13 -0.47 10.67 6.23
C ASP A 13 -1.71 9.86 6.64
N GLN A 14 -1.72 9.38 7.89
CA GLN A 14 -2.79 8.54 8.39
C GLN A 14 -4.16 9.23 8.30
N VAL A 15 -4.20 10.56 8.48
CA VAL A 15 -5.43 11.37 8.38
C VAL A 15 -5.97 11.40 6.94
N ALA A 16 -5.09 11.30 5.94
CA ALA A 16 -5.44 11.32 4.52
C ALA A 16 -5.55 9.92 3.90
N LEU A 17 -5.29 8.85 4.66
CA LEU A 17 -5.20 7.48 4.16
C LEU A 17 -6.48 7.02 3.47
N GLU A 18 -7.63 7.27 4.08
CA GLU A 18 -8.92 6.85 3.54
C GLU A 18 -9.25 7.60 2.24
N ALA A 19 -9.06 8.93 2.22
CA ALA A 19 -9.24 9.75 1.04
C ALA A 19 -8.28 9.35 -0.11
N ALA A 20 -7.03 9.01 0.20
CA ALA A 20 -6.05 8.56 -0.78
C ALA A 20 -6.42 7.20 -1.40
N VAL A 21 -6.93 6.27 -0.59
CA VAL A 21 -7.40 4.96 -1.08
C VAL A 21 -8.59 5.11 -2.01
N GLU A 22 -9.59 5.92 -1.64
CA GLU A 22 -10.75 6.15 -2.50
C GLU A 22 -10.40 6.86 -3.80
N ALA A 23 -9.57 7.91 -3.74
CA ALA A 23 -9.08 8.59 -4.94
C ALA A 23 -8.30 7.65 -5.88
N ALA A 24 -7.49 6.74 -5.31
CA ALA A 24 -6.77 5.74 -6.10
C ALA A 24 -7.73 4.74 -6.75
N LYS A 25 -8.73 4.22 -6.01
CA LYS A 25 -9.75 3.32 -6.57
C LYS A 25 -10.49 3.98 -7.74
N GLU A 26 -10.93 5.22 -7.58
CA GLU A 26 -11.63 5.96 -8.65
C GLU A 26 -10.75 6.15 -9.89
N ALA A 27 -9.49 6.58 -9.71
CA ALA A 27 -8.56 6.77 -10.81
C ALA A 27 -8.30 5.46 -11.58
N PHE A 28 -8.18 4.32 -10.87
CA PHE A 28 -7.99 3.02 -11.51
C PHE A 28 -9.27 2.48 -12.14
N VAL A 29 -10.46 2.70 -11.57
CA VAL A 29 -11.72 2.31 -12.21
C VAL A 29 -11.96 3.08 -13.50
N GLN A 30 -11.61 4.37 -13.54
CA GLN A 30 -11.74 5.19 -14.76
C GLN A 30 -10.73 4.80 -15.85
N GLY A 31 -9.55 4.29 -15.47
CA GLY A 31 -8.49 3.89 -16.40
C GLY A 31 -8.42 2.39 -16.74
N ALA A 32 -9.05 1.51 -15.97
CA ALA A 32 -8.90 0.06 -16.12
C ALA A 32 -9.67 -0.47 -17.33
N SER A 33 -8.92 -0.99 -18.31
CA SER A 33 -9.48 -1.87 -19.33
C SER A 33 -9.92 -3.19 -18.69
N ARG A 34 -10.91 -3.87 -19.30
CA ARG A 34 -11.51 -5.15 -18.83
C ARG A 34 -10.52 -6.29 -18.54
N ALA A 35 -9.23 -6.11 -18.84
CA ALA A 35 -8.18 -7.12 -18.71
C ALA A 35 -7.29 -6.98 -17.46
N VAL A 36 -7.49 -5.96 -16.62
CA VAL A 36 -6.62 -5.69 -15.45
C VAL A 36 -7.42 -5.75 -14.15
N THR A 37 -6.94 -6.54 -13.19
CA THR A 37 -7.43 -6.53 -11.81
C THR A 37 -6.53 -5.64 -10.97
N VAL A 38 -7.10 -4.60 -10.36
CA VAL A 38 -6.37 -3.69 -9.46
C VAL A 38 -6.89 -3.89 -8.03
N THR A 39 -5.97 -4.10 -7.09
CA THR A 39 -6.28 -4.16 -5.66
C THR A 39 -5.57 -3.01 -4.96
N VAL A 40 -6.35 -2.11 -4.35
CA VAL A 40 -5.84 -1.02 -3.53
C VAL A 40 -6.09 -1.39 -2.06
N ALA A 41 -5.04 -1.46 -1.27
CA ALA A 41 -5.12 -1.81 0.15
C ALA A 41 -4.34 -0.78 0.99
N ALA A 42 -4.94 -0.36 2.10
CA ALA A 42 -4.24 0.36 3.14
C ALA A 42 -3.53 -0.63 4.05
N GLU A 43 -2.22 -0.51 4.19
CA GLU A 43 -1.44 -1.26 5.17
C GLU A 43 -1.05 -0.31 6.30
N LYS A 44 -1.40 -0.68 7.55
CA LYS A 44 -0.87 0.04 8.71
C LYS A 44 0.62 -0.31 8.86
N PRO A 45 1.48 0.68 9.16
CA PRO A 45 2.87 0.40 9.48
C PRO A 45 2.92 -0.58 10.65
N ALA A 46 3.66 -1.68 10.47
CA ALA A 46 3.95 -2.58 11.57
C ALA A 46 4.90 -1.86 12.53
N LEU A 47 4.47 -1.70 13.78
CA LEU A 47 5.25 -1.12 14.86
C LEU A 47 5.85 -2.24 15.69
N CYS A 48 7.12 -2.11 16.06
CA CYS A 48 7.68 -2.99 17.07
C CYS A 48 7.18 -2.59 18.46
N ILE A 49 6.58 -3.54 19.18
CA ILE A 49 6.02 -3.32 20.52
C ILE A 49 7.13 -2.98 21.53
N GLY A 50 8.35 -3.51 21.35
CA GLY A 50 9.47 -3.31 22.28
C GLY A 50 10.05 -1.90 22.28
N CYS A 51 10.28 -1.30 21.10
CA CYS A 51 10.99 -0.02 20.98
C CYS A 51 10.25 1.05 20.15
N GLY A 52 9.08 0.73 19.59
CA GLY A 52 8.32 1.66 18.75
C GLY A 52 8.88 1.85 17.33
N ALA A 53 9.87 1.05 16.91
CA ALA A 53 10.39 1.10 15.54
C ALA A 53 9.28 0.83 14.52
N VAL A 54 9.31 1.59 13.42
CA VAL A 54 8.36 1.46 12.31
C VAL A 54 8.99 0.60 11.21
N ARG A 55 8.24 -0.38 10.71
CA ARG A 55 8.64 -1.18 9.55
C ARG A 55 8.87 -0.27 8.34
N LEU A 56 10.04 -0.41 7.73
CA LEU A 56 10.47 0.37 6.58
C LEU A 56 9.59 0.08 5.35
N PRO A 57 9.56 0.98 4.35
CA PRO A 57 8.79 0.77 3.11
C PRO A 57 9.18 -0.48 2.31
N ASN A 58 10.41 -0.96 2.49
CA ASN A 58 10.92 -2.20 1.90
C ASN A 58 10.41 -3.46 2.62
N GLY A 59 9.68 -3.31 3.74
CA GLY A 59 9.14 -4.42 4.53
C GLY A 59 10.03 -4.88 5.69
N GLU A 60 11.22 -4.32 5.83
CA GLU A 60 12.17 -4.69 6.88
C GLU A 60 11.83 -4.00 8.22
N MET A 61 12.02 -4.71 9.32
CA MET A 61 11.96 -4.13 10.67
C MET A 61 13.37 -3.71 11.08
N PRO A 62 13.63 -2.43 11.42
CA PRO A 62 14.98 -1.94 11.69
C PRO A 62 15.49 -2.30 13.10
N CYS A 63 14.73 -3.12 13.85
CA CYS A 63 15.10 -3.65 15.15
C CYS A 63 14.90 -5.17 15.16
N ASP A 64 15.70 -5.87 15.96
CA ASP A 64 15.85 -7.33 15.97
C ASP A 64 15.24 -8.02 17.21
N HIS A 65 14.35 -7.32 17.93
CA HIS A 65 13.65 -7.83 19.12
C HIS A 65 12.14 -8.06 18.87
#